data_AF-A0A1H9YSR3-F1
#
_entry.id   AF-A0A1H9YSR3-F1
#
_cell.length_a   1.000
_cell.length_b   1.000
_cell.length_c   1.000
_cell.angle_alpha   90.00
_cell.angle_beta   90.00
_cell.angle_gamma   90.00
#
_symmetry.space_group_name_H-M   'P 1'
#
loop_
_entity.id
_entity.type
_entity.pdbx_description
1 polymer ?
#
loop_
_entity_poly.entity_id
_entity_poly.type
_entity_poly.pdbx_seq_one_letter_code
_entity_poly.pdbx_strand_id
1 'polypeptide(L)'
;MYRTFYSLTKTPFNKEVATKDLFPSENFSETMARLTYLKDTRGIGVLTGEPGAGKTSALRHFVNNLNPSLFKPIYFPMSTGTVLDFYRGLTMELGEEPSFRKVDLFKQIQRVIYSSFYEKKITPVLILDEMQMSSNKFLTDISILFNFSMDSENPFVLILSGLPFLMDRLSLNQNQPLAQRIVMRYKMAPLKKEEVKSYIEHHLKIAGATHEIFTPHAIEAIASRSRGWPRIINNLATNALLLGYQFKANIINEEIVFKACEETGL
;
A
#
# COMPACT_ATOMS: atom_id res chain seq x y z
N MET A 1 21.97 -20.07 1.61
CA MET A 1 22.22 -21.35 2.29
C MET A 1 20.91 -22.13 2.46
N TYR A 2 19.91 -21.65 3.20
CA TYR A 2 18.61 -22.37 3.29
C TYR A 2 17.90 -22.57 1.94
N ARG A 3 18.03 -21.63 0.98
CA ARG A 3 17.41 -21.75 -0.35
C ARG A 3 17.78 -23.06 -1.06
N THR A 4 19.08 -23.35 -1.16
CA THR A 4 19.58 -24.59 -1.76
C THR A 4 19.14 -25.82 -0.99
N PHE A 5 19.09 -25.74 0.35
CA PHE A 5 18.64 -26.83 1.21
C PHE A 5 17.18 -27.22 0.96
N TYR A 6 16.29 -26.24 0.76
CA TYR A 6 14.88 -26.46 0.41
C TYR A 6 14.61 -26.44 -1.10
N SER A 7 15.64 -26.60 -1.94
CA SER A 7 15.52 -26.62 -3.42
C SER A 7 14.83 -25.39 -4.03
N LEU A 8 14.97 -24.21 -3.41
CA LEU A 8 14.41 -22.95 -3.87
C LEU A 8 15.37 -22.22 -4.82
N THR A 9 14.84 -21.71 -5.93
CA THR A 9 15.58 -20.92 -6.93
C THR A 9 15.66 -19.44 -6.57
N LYS A 10 14.69 -18.92 -5.81
CA LYS A 10 14.63 -17.53 -5.33
C LYS A 10 14.38 -17.48 -3.83
N THR A 11 14.56 -16.31 -3.24
CA THR A 11 14.18 -16.06 -1.85
C THR A 11 12.65 -15.91 -1.77
N PRO A 12 11.93 -16.79 -1.06
CA PRO A 12 10.49 -16.63 -0.84
C PRO A 12 10.23 -15.43 0.10
N PHE A 13 8.99 -14.95 0.15
CA PHE A 13 8.54 -13.89 1.06
C PHE A 13 9.29 -12.54 0.97
N ASN A 14 10.05 -12.31 -0.10
CA ASN A 14 10.80 -11.07 -0.29
C ASN A 14 9.84 -9.87 -0.48
N LYS A 15 10.28 -8.66 -0.07
CA LYS A 15 9.52 -7.41 -0.25
C LYS A 15 9.34 -7.06 -1.73
N GLU A 16 10.27 -7.49 -2.58
CA GLU A 16 10.37 -7.14 -3.99
C GLU A 16 9.54 -8.05 -4.92
N VAL A 17 8.41 -8.60 -4.44
CA VAL A 17 7.52 -9.40 -5.30
C VAL A 17 7.01 -8.51 -6.43
N ALA A 18 7.08 -9.00 -7.67
CA ALA A 18 6.55 -8.28 -8.82
C ALA A 18 5.04 -8.10 -8.69
N THR A 19 4.48 -7.00 -9.21
CA THR A 19 3.05 -6.71 -9.07
C THR A 19 2.13 -7.80 -9.65
N LYS A 20 2.56 -8.49 -10.70
CA LYS A 20 1.87 -9.64 -11.30
C LYS A 20 1.89 -10.91 -10.43
N ASP A 21 2.84 -10.99 -9.50
CA ASP A 21 3.08 -12.14 -8.63
C ASP A 21 2.48 -11.91 -7.22
N LEU A 22 1.70 -10.84 -7.02
CA LEU A 22 1.01 -10.61 -5.75
C LEU A 22 -0.08 -11.67 -5.53
N PHE A 23 -0.22 -12.12 -4.29
CA PHE A 23 -1.25 -13.09 -3.94
C PHE A 23 -2.65 -12.46 -4.06
N PRO A 24 -3.57 -13.04 -4.85
CA PRO A 24 -4.89 -12.48 -5.11
C PRO A 24 -5.86 -12.84 -3.97
N SER A 25 -5.62 -12.32 -2.77
CA SER A 25 -6.55 -12.50 -1.64
C SER A 25 -7.90 -11.82 -1.91
N GLU A 26 -8.92 -12.22 -1.15
CA GLU A 26 -10.22 -11.55 -1.17
C GLU A 26 -10.08 -10.05 -0.85
N ASN A 27 -9.30 -9.72 0.18
CA ASN A 27 -9.04 -8.33 0.57
C ASN A 27 -8.28 -7.54 -0.50
N PHE A 28 -7.34 -8.19 -1.20
CA PHE A 28 -6.62 -7.56 -2.31
C PHE A 28 -7.58 -7.26 -3.47
N SER A 29 -8.44 -8.22 -3.82
CA SER A 29 -9.44 -8.07 -4.87
C SER A 29 -10.44 -6.95 -4.56
N GLU A 30 -10.93 -6.89 -3.32
CA GLU A 30 -11.79 -5.80 -2.85
C GLU A 30 -11.05 -4.45 -2.89
N THR A 31 -9.78 -4.40 -2.48
CA THR A 31 -8.96 -3.18 -2.58
C THR A 31 -8.86 -2.70 -4.04
N MET A 32 -8.63 -3.62 -4.99
CA MET A 32 -8.57 -3.27 -6.41
C MET A 32 -9.91 -2.80 -6.96
N ALA A 33 -11.02 -3.41 -6.55
CA ALA A 33 -12.37 -2.98 -6.92
C ALA A 33 -12.64 -1.54 -6.42
N ARG A 34 -12.28 -1.23 -5.17
CA ARG A 34 -12.43 0.11 -4.58
C ARG A 34 -11.56 1.17 -5.25
N LEU A 35 -10.31 0.83 -5.56
CA LEU A 35 -9.42 1.75 -6.29
C LEU A 35 -9.89 1.95 -7.74
N THR A 36 -10.45 0.93 -8.38
CA THR A 36 -11.05 1.04 -9.72
C THR A 36 -12.29 1.94 -9.68
N TYR A 37 -13.18 1.75 -8.70
CA TYR A 37 -14.32 2.64 -8.48
C TYR A 37 -13.88 4.10 -8.28
N LEU A 38 -12.85 4.34 -7.45
CA LEU A 38 -12.30 5.68 -7.25
C LEU A 38 -11.72 6.28 -8.54
N LYS A 39 -11.00 5.48 -9.33
CA LYS A 39 -10.45 5.89 -10.63
C LYS A 39 -11.55 6.36 -11.58
N ASP A 40 -12.66 5.62 -11.65
CA ASP A 40 -13.77 5.90 -12.56
C ASP A 40 -14.62 7.09 -12.09
N THR A 41 -14.89 7.19 -10.78
CA THR A 41 -15.68 8.28 -10.20
C THR A 41 -14.91 9.58 -10.02
N ARG A 42 -13.58 9.49 -9.85
CA ARG A 42 -12.66 10.58 -9.51
C ARG A 42 -12.96 11.22 -8.16
N GLY A 43 -12.01 12.01 -7.66
CA GLY A 43 -12.08 12.63 -6.33
C GLY A 43 -11.16 11.95 -5.32
N ILE A 44 -11.58 11.89 -4.05
CA ILE A 44 -10.71 11.54 -2.93
C ILE A 44 -11.06 10.16 -2.36
N GLY A 45 -10.06 9.30 -2.26
CA GLY A 45 -10.14 7.99 -1.62
C GLY A 45 -9.17 7.85 -0.46
N VAL A 46 -9.56 7.07 0.54
CA VAL A 46 -8.72 6.76 1.70
C VAL A 46 -8.58 5.25 1.84
N LEU A 47 -7.33 4.79 1.82
CA LEU A 47 -6.93 3.41 2.03
C LEU A 47 -6.15 3.29 3.34
N THR A 48 -6.71 2.63 4.35
CA THR A 48 -5.97 2.38 5.59
C THR A 48 -5.75 0.90 5.85
N GLY A 49 -4.91 0.59 6.83
CA GLY A 49 -4.57 -0.78 7.19
C GLY A 49 -3.35 -0.79 8.11
N GLU A 50 -3.16 -1.88 8.84
CA GLU A 50 -2.03 -2.02 9.77
C GLU A 50 -0.67 -1.99 9.03
N PRO A 51 0.45 -1.77 9.75
CA PRO A 51 1.77 -1.92 9.17
C PRO A 51 1.95 -3.31 8.54
N GLY A 52 2.35 -3.35 7.27
CA GLY A 52 2.54 -4.61 6.56
C GLY A 52 1.26 -5.30 6.07
N ALA A 53 0.11 -4.62 6.10
CA ALA A 53 -1.16 -5.10 5.51
C ALA A 53 -1.15 -5.23 3.97
N GLY A 54 -0.13 -4.70 3.29
CA GLY A 54 -0.03 -4.74 1.83
C GLY A 54 -0.53 -3.48 1.10
N LYS A 55 -0.82 -2.38 1.82
CA LYS A 55 -1.27 -1.09 1.24
C LYS A 55 -0.42 -0.63 0.05
N THR A 56 0.87 -0.42 0.27
CA THR A 56 1.80 0.05 -0.78
C THR A 56 1.92 -0.97 -1.93
N SER A 57 1.86 -2.28 -1.64
CA SER A 57 1.85 -3.32 -2.68
C SER A 57 0.61 -3.23 -3.56
N ALA A 58 -0.56 -2.99 -2.96
CA ALA A 58 -1.84 -2.79 -3.66
C ALA A 58 -1.80 -1.50 -4.51
N LEU A 59 -1.32 -0.38 -3.96
CA LEU A 59 -1.17 0.87 -4.69
C LEU A 59 -0.22 0.73 -5.89
N ARG A 60 0.91 0.06 -5.71
CA ARG A 60 1.86 -0.21 -6.80
C ARG A 60 1.24 -1.08 -7.89
N HIS A 61 0.47 -2.11 -7.53
CA HIS A 61 -0.25 -2.92 -8.51
C HIS A 61 -1.31 -2.10 -9.25
N PHE A 62 -2.08 -1.27 -8.54
CA PHE A 62 -3.05 -0.39 -9.15
C PHE A 62 -2.41 0.55 -10.17
N VAL A 63 -1.32 1.24 -9.80
CA VAL A 63 -0.56 2.15 -10.68
C VAL A 63 -0.05 1.44 -11.92
N ASN A 64 0.51 0.24 -11.78
CA ASN A 64 1.05 -0.54 -12.91
C ASN A 64 -0.02 -0.98 -13.91
N ASN A 65 -1.30 -1.01 -13.51
CA ASN A 65 -2.42 -1.35 -14.38
C ASN A 65 -3.14 -0.12 -14.96
N LEU A 66 -2.69 1.10 -14.64
CA LEU A 66 -3.24 2.31 -15.25
C LEU A 66 -2.77 2.44 -16.70
N ASN A 67 -3.67 2.88 -17.58
CA ASN A 67 -3.30 3.22 -18.95
C ASN A 67 -2.43 4.50 -18.94
N PRO A 68 -1.15 4.45 -19.34
CA PRO A 68 -0.23 5.58 -19.27
C PRO A 68 -0.62 6.74 -20.21
N SER A 69 -1.44 6.49 -21.24
CA SER A 69 -1.96 7.52 -22.12
C SER A 69 -3.14 8.30 -21.53
N LEU A 70 -3.78 7.77 -20.49
CA LEU A 70 -4.97 8.35 -19.85
C LEU A 70 -4.72 8.82 -18.42
N PHE A 71 -3.70 8.29 -17.74
CA PHE A 71 -3.44 8.54 -16.33
C PHE A 71 -1.96 8.86 -16.09
N LYS A 72 -1.70 9.87 -15.27
CA LYS A 72 -0.35 10.21 -14.80
C LYS A 72 -0.28 9.94 -13.28
N PRO A 73 0.26 8.79 -12.85
CA PRO A 73 0.45 8.50 -11.44
C PRO A 73 1.59 9.33 -10.84
N ILE A 74 1.37 9.87 -9.64
CA ILE A 74 2.33 10.66 -8.88
C ILE A 74 2.32 10.13 -7.44
N TYR A 75 3.45 9.61 -6.98
CA TYR A 75 3.57 8.98 -5.67
C TYR A 75 4.41 9.84 -4.72
N PHE A 76 3.83 10.19 -3.58
CA PHE A 76 4.49 10.92 -2.50
C PHE A 76 4.39 10.14 -1.19
N PRO A 77 5.47 9.51 -0.72
CA PRO A 77 5.53 9.00 0.64
C PRO A 77 5.66 10.20 1.58
N MET A 78 4.69 10.39 2.48
CA MET A 78 4.71 11.52 3.39
C MET A 78 5.85 11.36 4.40
N SER A 79 6.63 12.42 4.55
CA SER A 79 7.72 12.54 5.52
C SER A 79 7.46 13.75 6.43
N THR A 80 8.36 14.02 7.38
CA THR A 80 8.28 15.18 8.29
C THR A 80 8.47 16.55 7.62
N GLY A 81 8.35 16.63 6.28
CA GLY A 81 8.47 17.87 5.51
C GLY A 81 7.33 18.86 5.72
N THR A 82 7.56 20.12 5.34
CA THR A 82 6.55 21.17 5.44
C THR A 82 5.55 21.10 4.27
N VAL A 83 4.41 21.78 4.40
CA VAL A 83 3.45 21.96 3.29
C VAL A 83 4.12 22.57 2.05
N LEU A 84 5.09 23.46 2.24
CA LEU A 84 5.80 24.10 1.14
C LEU A 84 6.67 23.10 0.37
N ASP A 85 7.33 22.18 1.08
CA ASP A 85 8.15 21.12 0.47
C ASP A 85 7.28 20.19 -0.36
N PHE A 86 6.10 19.84 0.14
CA PHE A 86 5.10 19.09 -0.64
C PHE A 86 4.67 19.83 -1.90
N TYR A 87 4.36 21.12 -1.82
CA TYR A 87 3.93 21.90 -3.00
C TYR A 87 5.04 21.97 -4.05
N ARG A 88 6.29 22.18 -3.63
CA ARG A 88 7.44 22.19 -4.52
C ARG A 88 7.66 20.83 -5.18
N GLY A 89 7.67 19.76 -4.37
CA GLY A 89 7.81 18.40 -4.87
C GLY A 89 6.72 18.06 -5.87
N LEU A 90 5.45 18.34 -5.54
CA LEU A 90 4.32 18.07 -6.43
C LEU A 90 4.44 18.84 -7.75
N THR A 91 4.88 20.10 -7.70
CA THR A 91 5.10 20.90 -8.91
C THR A 91 6.17 20.27 -9.83
N MET A 92 7.27 19.77 -9.24
CA MET A 92 8.32 19.05 -9.97
C MET A 92 7.79 17.77 -10.63
N GLU A 93 7.05 16.94 -9.89
CA GLU A 93 6.43 15.70 -10.43
C GLU A 93 5.40 15.97 -11.52
N LEU A 94 4.70 17.11 -11.42
CA LEU A 94 3.79 17.58 -12.46
C LEU A 94 4.54 18.05 -13.72
N GLY A 95 5.86 18.27 -13.64
CA GLY A 95 6.74 18.60 -14.77
C GLY A 95 7.00 20.10 -14.93
N GLU A 96 6.80 20.90 -13.88
CA GLU A 96 7.11 22.33 -13.89
C GLU A 96 8.18 22.70 -12.86
N GLU A 97 8.90 23.81 -13.11
CA GLU A 97 9.82 24.38 -12.13
C GLU A 97 9.04 25.08 -11.00
N PRO A 98 9.33 24.78 -9.72
CA PRO A 98 8.57 25.35 -8.61
C PRO A 98 8.78 26.84 -8.42
N SER A 99 7.68 27.59 -8.34
CA SER A 99 7.70 28.99 -7.93
C SER A 99 8.21 29.18 -6.48
N PHE A 100 8.76 30.36 -6.18
CA PHE A 100 9.32 30.63 -4.85
C PHE A 100 8.26 30.80 -3.76
N ARG A 101 7.13 31.45 -4.07
CA ARG A 101 6.07 31.78 -3.10
C ARG A 101 5.01 30.68 -3.08
N LYS A 102 4.50 30.38 -1.87
CA LYS A 102 3.45 29.36 -1.67
C LYS A 102 2.17 29.62 -2.50
N VAL A 103 1.75 30.88 -2.60
CA VAL A 103 0.55 31.27 -3.36
C VAL A 103 0.71 30.98 -4.85
N ASP A 104 1.91 31.21 -5.38
CA ASP A 104 2.20 30.95 -6.79
C ASP A 104 2.26 29.44 -7.05
N LEU A 105 2.89 28.67 -6.16
CA LEU A 105 2.87 27.20 -6.20
C LEU A 105 1.45 26.63 -6.18
N PHE A 106 0.58 27.16 -5.31
CA PHE A 106 -0.81 26.74 -5.23
C PHE A 106 -1.52 26.89 -6.58
N LYS A 107 -1.44 28.08 -7.18
CA LYS A 107 -2.04 28.38 -8.49
C LYS A 107 -1.41 27.53 -9.60
N GLN A 108 -0.11 27.32 -9.53
CA GLN A 108 0.66 26.52 -10.48
C GLN A 108 0.18 25.08 -10.49
N ILE A 109 0.09 24.43 -9.32
CA ILE A 109 -0.41 23.06 -9.18
C ILE A 109 -1.84 22.95 -9.72
N GLN A 110 -2.74 23.86 -9.32
CA GLN A 110 -4.12 23.84 -9.80
C GLN A 110 -4.19 23.98 -11.33
N ARG A 111 -3.45 24.92 -11.91
CA ARG A 111 -3.38 25.10 -13.37
C ARG A 111 -2.92 23.83 -14.08
N VAL A 112 -1.87 23.18 -13.60
CA VAL A 112 -1.30 21.99 -14.27
C VAL A 112 -2.21 20.77 -14.16
N ILE A 113 -2.88 20.58 -13.02
CA ILE A 113 -3.87 19.52 -12.86
C ILE A 113 -5.05 19.77 -13.82
N TYR A 114 -5.56 21.01 -13.86
CA TYR A 114 -6.67 21.40 -14.72
C TYR A 114 -6.34 21.19 -16.20
N SER A 115 -5.18 21.68 -16.67
CA SER A 115 -4.77 21.55 -18.08
C SER A 115 -4.45 20.10 -18.46
N SER A 116 -3.83 19.31 -17.58
CA SER A 116 -3.65 17.87 -17.80
C SER A 116 -4.98 17.19 -18.10
N PHE A 117 -6.00 17.46 -17.29
CA PHE A 117 -7.28 16.80 -17.42
C PHE A 117 -8.10 17.31 -18.61
N TYR A 118 -8.29 18.62 -18.75
CA TYR A 118 -9.19 19.18 -19.76
C TYR A 118 -8.57 19.28 -21.15
N GLU A 119 -7.31 19.69 -21.23
CA GLU A 119 -6.62 19.92 -22.50
C GLU A 119 -5.93 18.65 -22.99
N LYS A 120 -5.13 18.01 -22.11
CA LYS A 120 -4.35 16.82 -22.50
C LYS A 120 -5.12 15.50 -22.39
N LYS A 121 -6.31 15.50 -21.77
CA LYS A 121 -7.11 14.30 -21.49
C LYS A 121 -6.36 13.25 -20.66
N ILE A 122 -5.43 13.70 -19.82
CA ILE A 122 -4.66 12.87 -18.88
C ILE A 122 -5.12 13.19 -17.47
N THR A 123 -5.59 12.19 -16.74
CA THR A 123 -6.03 12.36 -15.34
C THR A 123 -4.84 12.14 -14.39
N PRO A 124 -4.44 13.15 -13.60
CA PRO A 124 -3.44 12.96 -12.55
C PRO A 124 -3.98 12.05 -11.44
N VAL A 125 -3.18 11.05 -11.04
CA VAL A 125 -3.48 10.14 -9.93
C VAL A 125 -2.45 10.36 -8.83
N LEU A 126 -2.83 11.12 -7.81
CA LEU A 126 -1.96 11.50 -6.72
C LEU A 126 -2.10 10.52 -5.56
N ILE A 127 -1.01 9.87 -5.19
CA ILE A 127 -0.97 8.89 -4.11
C ILE A 127 -0.10 9.46 -3.00
N LEU A 128 -0.72 9.79 -1.87
CA LEU A 128 -0.04 10.24 -0.67
C LEU A 128 -0.01 9.07 0.32
N ASP A 129 1.16 8.44 0.49
CA ASP A 129 1.33 7.29 1.41
C ASP A 129 1.89 7.75 2.76
N GLU A 130 1.82 6.88 3.77
CA GLU A 130 2.24 7.17 5.15
C GLU A 130 1.59 8.43 5.77
N MET A 131 0.34 8.73 5.37
CA MET A 131 -0.41 9.94 5.76
C MET A 131 -0.64 10.09 7.26
N GLN A 132 -0.39 9.06 8.06
CA GLN A 132 -0.33 9.23 9.51
C GLN A 132 0.71 10.24 9.98
N MET A 133 1.79 10.44 9.20
CA MET A 133 2.85 11.40 9.51
C MET A 133 2.42 12.85 9.23
N SER A 134 1.30 13.06 8.53
CA SER A 134 0.82 14.39 8.17
C SER A 134 0.35 15.19 9.39
N SER A 135 0.60 16.49 9.39
CA SER A 135 0.01 17.41 10.38
C SER A 135 -1.44 17.74 10.05
N ASN A 136 -2.24 18.21 11.02
CA ASN A 136 -3.60 18.68 10.73
C ASN A 136 -3.60 19.86 9.75
N LYS A 137 -2.60 20.76 9.86
CA LYS A 137 -2.39 21.85 8.91
C LYS A 137 -2.22 21.34 7.48
N PHE A 138 -1.49 20.24 7.29
CA PHE A 138 -1.33 19.61 5.99
C PHE A 138 -2.66 19.08 5.41
N LEU A 139 -3.50 18.44 6.23
CA LEU A 139 -4.82 17.98 5.81
C LEU A 139 -5.74 19.16 5.41
N THR A 140 -5.68 20.27 6.15
CA THR A 140 -6.39 21.50 5.78
C THR A 140 -5.89 22.05 4.44
N ASP A 141 -4.57 22.12 4.24
CA ASP A 141 -3.98 22.59 2.99
C ASP A 141 -4.37 21.69 1.79
N ILE A 142 -4.40 20.36 1.96
CA ILE A 142 -4.92 19.42 0.94
C ILE A 142 -6.38 19.73 0.60
N SER A 143 -7.22 19.94 1.62
CA SER A 143 -8.65 20.25 1.40
C SER A 143 -8.84 21.45 0.47
N ILE A 144 -7.96 22.45 0.59
CA ILE A 144 -8.01 23.69 -0.19
C ILE A 144 -7.37 23.47 -1.57
N LEU A 145 -6.20 22.81 -1.64
CA LEU A 145 -5.47 22.57 -2.90
C LEU A 145 -6.31 21.80 -3.93
N PHE A 146 -7.04 20.80 -3.46
CA PHE A 146 -7.87 19.95 -4.31
C PHE A 146 -9.30 20.46 -4.47
N ASN A 147 -9.60 21.71 -4.11
CA ASN A 147 -10.89 22.33 -4.40
C ASN A 147 -10.83 22.98 -5.80
N PHE A 148 -11.50 22.36 -6.78
CA PHE A 148 -11.56 22.83 -8.16
C PHE A 148 -12.98 23.28 -8.51
N SER A 149 -13.09 24.35 -9.29
CA SER A 149 -14.38 24.84 -9.82
C SER A 149 -15.46 24.96 -8.74
N MET A 150 -15.11 25.49 -7.55
CA MET A 150 -16.02 25.55 -6.37
C MET A 150 -16.60 24.19 -5.96
N ASP A 151 -15.75 23.15 -5.96
CA ASP A 151 -16.08 21.75 -5.63
C ASP A 151 -17.08 21.07 -6.57
N SER A 152 -17.31 21.62 -7.76
CA SER A 152 -18.17 20.99 -8.77
C SER A 152 -17.44 19.96 -9.64
N GLU A 153 -16.11 19.94 -9.61
CA GLU A 153 -15.28 19.13 -10.51
C GLU A 153 -14.11 18.48 -9.78
N ASN A 154 -13.77 17.25 -10.19
CA ASN A 154 -12.60 16.51 -9.71
C ASN A 154 -11.70 16.14 -10.91
N PRO A 155 -10.86 17.06 -11.42
CA PRO A 155 -9.93 16.79 -12.54
C PRO A 155 -8.73 15.92 -12.12
N PHE A 156 -8.89 15.09 -11.08
CA PHE A 156 -7.85 14.29 -10.46
C PHE A 156 -8.42 13.07 -9.74
N VAL A 157 -7.55 12.13 -9.41
CA VAL A 157 -7.78 11.08 -8.41
C VAL A 157 -6.77 11.28 -7.28
N LEU A 158 -7.22 11.40 -6.04
CA LEU A 158 -6.36 11.53 -4.86
C LEU A 158 -6.57 10.33 -3.94
N ILE A 159 -5.49 9.60 -3.66
CA ILE A 159 -5.49 8.46 -2.74
C ILE A 159 -4.65 8.81 -1.52
N LEU A 160 -5.28 8.85 -0.35
CA LEU A 160 -4.61 8.98 0.93
C LEU A 160 -4.43 7.60 1.54
N SER A 161 -3.19 7.16 1.71
CA SER A 161 -2.83 5.88 2.32
C SER A 161 -2.15 6.07 3.66
N GLY A 162 -2.52 5.27 4.65
CA GLY A 162 -1.92 5.35 5.98
C GLY A 162 -2.41 4.31 6.98
N LEU A 163 -2.15 4.55 8.26
CA LEU A 163 -2.63 3.69 9.36
C LEU A 163 -4.10 3.94 9.70
N PRO A 164 -4.79 3.01 10.38
CA PRO A 164 -6.23 3.13 10.63
C PRO A 164 -6.65 4.42 11.33
N PHE A 165 -5.81 4.94 12.24
CA PHE A 165 -6.08 6.20 12.94
C PHE A 165 -6.13 7.43 12.04
N LEU A 166 -5.68 7.33 10.78
CA LEU A 166 -5.92 8.37 9.79
C LEU A 166 -7.42 8.63 9.59
N MET A 167 -8.26 7.58 9.63
CA MET A 167 -9.71 7.76 9.54
C MET A 167 -10.26 8.51 10.74
N ASP A 168 -9.77 8.20 11.95
CA ASP A 168 -10.16 8.88 13.18
C ASP A 168 -9.72 10.35 13.15
N ARG A 169 -8.54 10.65 12.62
CA ARG A 169 -8.09 12.03 12.43
C ARG A 169 -8.95 12.78 11.42
N LEU A 170 -9.35 12.14 10.33
CA LEU A 170 -10.21 12.75 9.32
C LEU A 170 -11.64 13.00 9.85
N SER A 171 -12.12 12.27 10.85
CA SER A 171 -13.44 12.51 11.44
C SER A 171 -13.49 13.69 12.41
N LEU A 172 -12.34 14.21 12.86
CA LEU A 172 -12.25 15.41 13.70
C LEU A 172 -12.87 16.64 13.01
N ASN A 173 -13.55 17.49 13.78
CA ASN A 173 -14.27 18.67 13.27
C ASN A 173 -13.44 19.56 12.33
N GLN A 174 -12.16 19.79 12.65
CA GLN A 174 -11.27 20.62 11.83
C GLN A 174 -10.96 20.04 10.43
N ASN A 175 -11.16 18.72 10.25
CA ASN A 175 -10.88 18.01 8.99
C ASN A 175 -12.17 17.65 8.22
N GLN A 176 -13.34 18.03 8.74
CA GLN A 176 -14.65 17.78 8.11
C GLN A 176 -14.74 18.23 6.65
N PRO A 177 -14.18 19.39 6.23
CA PRO A 177 -14.21 19.79 4.82
C PRO A 177 -13.54 18.78 3.88
N LEU A 178 -12.42 18.19 4.29
CA LEU A 178 -11.78 17.12 3.53
C LEU A 178 -12.57 15.82 3.64
N ALA A 179 -13.09 15.52 4.84
CA ALA A 179 -13.77 14.27 5.15
C ALA A 179 -15.04 14.03 4.34
N GLN A 180 -15.82 15.09 4.10
CA GLN A 180 -17.08 15.06 3.35
C GLN A 180 -16.86 14.80 1.85
N ARG A 181 -15.67 15.12 1.33
CA ARG A 181 -15.30 14.94 -0.09
C ARG A 181 -14.69 13.57 -0.39
N ILE A 182 -14.54 12.72 0.63
CA ILE A 182 -14.01 11.37 0.47
C ILE A 182 -15.12 10.46 -0.05
N VAL A 183 -14.99 10.02 -1.30
CA VAL A 183 -15.95 9.15 -2.00
C VAL A 183 -15.64 7.66 -1.82
N MET A 184 -14.42 7.32 -1.40
CA MET A 184 -14.00 5.94 -1.15
C MET A 184 -13.27 5.85 0.18
N ARG A 185 -13.73 4.95 1.06
CA ARG A 185 -13.03 4.59 2.30
C ARG A 185 -12.89 3.08 2.34
N TYR A 186 -11.68 2.60 2.53
CA TYR A 186 -11.42 1.18 2.70
C TYR A 186 -10.33 0.93 3.73
N LYS A 187 -10.59 0.01 4.66
CA LYS A 187 -9.62 -0.49 5.63
C LYS A 187 -9.24 -1.91 5.23
N MET A 188 -7.99 -2.12 4.84
CA MET A 188 -7.46 -3.44 4.54
C MET A 188 -7.50 -4.32 5.80
N ALA A 189 -8.13 -5.48 5.67
CA ALA A 189 -8.19 -6.51 6.69
C ALA A 189 -7.01 -7.50 6.55
N PRO A 190 -6.65 -8.23 7.63
CA PRO A 190 -5.72 -9.35 7.52
C PRO A 190 -6.30 -10.48 6.67
N LEU A 191 -5.43 -11.36 6.18
CA LEU A 191 -5.85 -12.59 5.48
C LEU A 191 -6.66 -13.49 6.42
N LYS A 192 -7.68 -14.15 5.88
CA LYS A 192 -8.41 -15.19 6.62
C LYS A 192 -7.50 -16.39 6.87
N LYS A 193 -7.79 -17.21 7.90
CA LYS A 193 -6.97 -18.38 8.26
C LYS A 193 -6.81 -19.34 7.06
N GLU A 194 -7.87 -19.48 6.27
CA GLU A 194 -7.93 -20.32 5.07
C GLU A 194 -7.04 -19.75 3.94
N GLU A 195 -6.88 -18.44 3.86
CA GLU A 195 -6.03 -17.77 2.88
C GLU A 195 -4.54 -17.82 3.24
N VAL A 196 -4.20 -17.95 4.53
CA VAL A 196 -2.78 -17.99 4.97
C VAL A 196 -2.04 -19.18 4.35
N LYS A 197 -2.68 -20.35 4.26
CA LYS A 197 -2.11 -21.53 3.60
C LYS A 197 -1.78 -21.22 2.15
N SER A 198 -2.78 -20.78 1.38
CA SER A 198 -2.64 -20.43 -0.03
C SER A 198 -1.60 -19.34 -0.26
N TYR A 199 -1.51 -18.36 0.66
CA TYR A 199 -0.50 -17.31 0.61
C TYR A 199 0.93 -17.86 0.77
N ILE A 200 1.15 -18.73 1.75
CA ILE A 200 2.46 -19.38 1.97
C ILE A 200 2.85 -20.21 0.75
N GLU A 201 1.94 -21.06 0.28
CA GLU A 201 2.15 -21.92 -0.89
C GLU A 201 2.44 -21.09 -2.15
N HIS A 202 1.72 -20.01 -2.37
CA HIS A 202 1.93 -19.08 -3.49
C HIS A 202 3.35 -18.51 -3.48
N HIS A 203 3.81 -17.99 -2.34
CA HIS A 203 5.15 -17.43 -2.21
C HIS A 203 6.27 -18.48 -2.36
N LEU A 204 6.05 -19.70 -1.86
CA LEU A 204 6.99 -20.82 -2.06
C LEU A 204 7.04 -21.28 -3.51
N LYS A 205 5.89 -21.32 -4.20
CA LYS A 205 5.80 -21.65 -5.63
C LYS A 205 6.54 -20.63 -6.49
N ILE A 206 6.38 -19.33 -6.21
CA ILE A 206 7.16 -18.26 -6.87
C ILE A 206 8.66 -18.44 -6.65
N ALA A 207 9.06 -18.95 -5.48
CA ALA A 207 10.45 -19.27 -5.16
C ALA A 207 10.96 -20.57 -5.79
N GLY A 208 10.09 -21.32 -6.50
CA GLY A 208 10.44 -22.55 -7.21
C GLY A 208 10.31 -23.83 -6.38
N ALA A 209 9.58 -23.80 -5.25
CA ALA A 209 9.32 -25.01 -4.48
C ALA A 209 8.54 -26.04 -5.31
N THR A 210 9.03 -27.29 -5.34
CA THR A 210 8.39 -28.43 -6.02
C THR A 210 7.85 -29.48 -5.06
N HIS A 211 8.06 -29.29 -3.76
CA HIS A 211 7.60 -30.17 -2.69
C HIS A 211 7.08 -29.33 -1.50
N GLU A 212 6.40 -29.99 -0.57
CA GLU A 212 5.96 -29.35 0.66
C GLU A 212 7.16 -29.05 1.56
N ILE A 213 7.24 -27.81 2.07
CA ILE A 213 8.30 -27.36 2.99
C ILE A 213 7.76 -27.17 4.41
N PHE A 214 6.45 -26.94 4.56
CA PHE A 214 5.80 -26.76 5.85
C PHE A 214 4.75 -27.85 6.06
N THR A 215 4.67 -28.39 7.28
CA THR A 215 3.54 -29.26 7.67
C THR A 215 2.25 -28.44 7.77
N PRO A 216 1.07 -29.08 7.68
CA PRO A 216 -0.20 -28.40 7.95
C PRO A 216 -0.23 -27.72 9.33
N HIS A 217 0.31 -28.36 10.37
CA HIS A 217 0.39 -27.79 11.71
C HIS A 217 1.32 -26.59 11.81
N ALA A 218 2.43 -26.57 11.05
CA ALA A 218 3.29 -25.40 10.97
C ALA A 218 2.56 -24.20 10.34
N ILE A 219 1.79 -24.44 9.27
CA ILE A 219 0.97 -23.40 8.63
C ILE A 219 -0.10 -22.87 9.58
N GLU A 220 -0.76 -23.75 10.34
CA GLU A 220 -1.74 -23.35 11.37
C GLU A 220 -1.09 -22.51 12.47
N ALA A 221 0.10 -22.89 12.93
CA ALA A 221 0.87 -22.12 13.92
C ALA A 221 1.21 -20.72 13.38
N ILE A 222 1.67 -20.62 12.12
CA ILE A 222 1.93 -19.33 11.47
C ILE A 222 0.65 -18.50 11.36
N ALA A 223 -0.48 -19.09 10.94
CA ALA A 223 -1.75 -18.39 10.79
C ALA A 223 -2.25 -17.83 12.15
N SER A 224 -2.14 -18.62 13.21
CA SER A 224 -2.53 -18.22 14.57
C SER A 224 -1.66 -17.08 15.10
N ARG A 225 -0.33 -17.21 14.99
CA ARG A 225 0.64 -16.23 15.52
C ARG A 225 0.65 -14.93 14.73
N SER A 226 0.56 -15.02 13.40
CA SER A 226 0.52 -13.83 12.53
C SER A 226 -0.80 -13.08 12.56
N ARG A 227 -1.88 -13.72 13.01
CA ARG A 227 -3.26 -13.22 12.91
C ARG A 227 -3.64 -12.82 11.48
N GLY A 228 -3.03 -13.46 10.48
CA GLY A 228 -3.28 -13.21 9.07
C GLY A 228 -2.57 -11.99 8.47
N TRP A 229 -1.70 -11.30 9.20
CA TRP A 229 -0.98 -10.13 8.67
C TRP A 229 0.17 -10.54 7.73
N PRO A 230 0.17 -10.13 6.45
CA PRO A 230 1.14 -10.61 5.46
C PRO A 230 2.61 -10.44 5.86
N ARG A 231 2.98 -9.29 6.44
CA ARG A 231 4.37 -9.06 6.89
C ARG A 231 4.78 -9.96 8.04
N ILE A 232 3.86 -10.27 8.96
CA ILE A 232 4.13 -11.17 10.08
C ILE A 232 4.25 -12.61 9.56
N ILE A 233 3.36 -13.03 8.65
CA ILE A 233 3.46 -14.33 7.96
C ILE A 233 4.83 -14.46 7.28
N ASN A 234 5.24 -13.46 6.50
CA ASN A 234 6.51 -13.46 5.78
C ASN A 234 7.71 -13.61 6.73
N ASN A 235 7.72 -12.85 7.83
CA ASN A 235 8.79 -12.89 8.81
C ASN A 235 8.85 -14.27 9.50
N LEU A 236 7.72 -14.77 9.99
CA LEU A 236 7.65 -16.08 10.66
C LEU A 236 8.07 -17.22 9.72
N ALA A 237 7.55 -17.24 8.49
CA ALA A 237 7.90 -18.26 7.50
C ALA A 237 9.39 -18.19 7.13
N THR A 238 9.95 -16.99 6.95
CA THR A 238 11.37 -16.82 6.63
C THR A 238 12.27 -17.30 7.77
N ASN A 239 11.93 -16.97 9.02
CA ASN A 239 12.71 -17.38 10.17
C ASN A 239 12.57 -18.88 10.45
N ALA A 240 11.39 -19.45 10.24
CA ALA A 240 11.20 -20.89 10.33
C ALA A 240 12.05 -21.64 9.28
N LEU A 241 12.18 -21.13 8.05
CA LEU A 241 13.10 -21.68 7.03
C LEU A 241 14.57 -21.58 7.47
N LEU A 242 14.96 -20.48 8.10
CA LEU A 242 16.34 -20.31 8.61
C LEU A 242 16.65 -21.28 9.74
N LEU A 243 15.76 -21.42 10.73
CA LEU A 243 15.91 -22.34 11.84
C LEU A 243 15.85 -23.80 11.40
N GLY A 244 14.93 -24.15 10.50
CA GLY A 244 14.86 -25.50 9.94
C GLY A 244 16.16 -25.88 9.23
N TYR A 245 16.77 -24.95 8.49
CA TYR A 245 18.09 -25.18 7.90
C TYR A 245 19.18 -25.39 8.96
N GLN A 246 19.19 -24.60 10.04
CA GLN A 246 20.14 -24.77 11.14
C GLN A 246 19.99 -26.14 11.83
N PHE A 247 18.76 -26.62 12.00
CA PHE A 247 18.45 -27.94 12.55
C PHE A 247 18.51 -29.08 11.52
N LYS A 248 18.84 -28.79 10.26
CA LYS A 248 18.83 -29.74 9.13
C LYS A 248 17.47 -30.46 8.97
N ALA A 249 16.37 -29.76 9.24
CA ALA A 249 15.02 -30.28 9.11
C ALA A 249 14.49 -30.08 7.68
N ASN A 250 14.29 -31.18 6.95
CA ASN A 250 13.78 -31.15 5.58
C ASN A 250 12.35 -30.61 5.45
N ILE A 251 11.55 -30.71 6.53
CA ILE A 251 10.18 -30.18 6.61
C ILE A 251 10.08 -29.36 7.90
N ILE A 252 9.51 -28.17 7.79
CA ILE A 252 9.22 -27.28 8.91
C ILE A 252 7.95 -27.73 9.62
N ASN A 253 8.07 -28.11 10.89
CA ASN A 253 6.95 -28.40 11.78
C ASN A 253 6.61 -27.22 12.70
N GLU A 254 5.55 -27.36 13.48
CA GLU A 254 5.06 -26.37 14.44
C GLU A 254 6.09 -26.01 15.51
N GLU A 255 6.92 -26.95 15.96
CA GLU A 255 7.99 -26.69 16.95
C GLU A 255 9.02 -25.68 16.43
N ILE A 256 9.42 -25.81 15.16
CA ILE A 256 10.34 -24.86 14.53
C ILE A 256 9.67 -23.49 14.40
N VAL A 257 8.37 -23.44 14.08
CA VAL A 257 7.61 -22.19 14.04
C VAL A 257 7.54 -21.53 15.40
N PHE A 258 7.31 -22.29 16.48
CA PHE A 258 7.29 -21.74 17.84
C PHE A 258 8.65 -21.14 18.23
N LYS A 259 9.75 -21.84 17.93
CA LYS A 259 11.12 -21.29 18.13
C LYS A 259 11.35 -20.01 17.31
N ALA A 260 10.86 -19.97 16.07
CA ALA A 260 10.94 -18.77 15.23
C ALA A 260 10.14 -17.59 15.82
N CYS A 261 9.02 -17.85 16.49
CA CYS A 261 8.25 -16.82 17.20
C CYS A 261 9.02 -16.26 18.39
N GLU A 262 9.65 -17.13 19.20
CA GLU A 262 10.44 -16.72 20.36
C GLU A 262 11.62 -15.80 19.98
N GLU A 263 12.34 -16.12 18.90
CA GLU A 263 13.46 -15.28 18.42
C GLU A 263 13.02 -13.91 17.88
N THR A 264 11.76 -13.79 17.43
CA THR A 264 11.24 -12.56 16.85
C THR A 264 10.43 -11.70 17.83
N GLY A 265 10.18 -12.20 19.04
CA GLY A 265 9.31 -11.54 20.01
C GLY A 265 7.85 -11.46 19.57
N LEU A 266 7.37 -12.43 18.80
CA LEU A 266 6.01 -12.54 18.26
C LEU A 266 5.13 -13.56 19.01
#